data_AF-A0A959PNN2-F1
#
_entry.id   AF-A0A959PNN2-F1
#
_cell.length_a   1.000
_cell.length_b   1.000
_cell.length_c   1.000
_cell.angle_alpha   90.00
_cell.angle_beta   90.00
_cell.angle_gamma   90.00
#
_symmetry.space_group_name_H-M   'P 1'
#
loop_
_entity.id
_entity.type
_entity.pdbx_description
1 polymer ?
#
loop_
_entity_poly.entity_id
_entity_poly.type
_entity_poly.pdbx_seq_one_letter_code
_entity_poly.pdbx_strand_id
1 'polypeptide(L)'
;MRNALKLLIITCLLVFIASALPAADYYWVGGNGNWSDITHWRTTSGGNSQHNVVPSGADNVIFDANSFTGAGQTVTLDAPNVYCRDMNWTGATGTPRLVGTAMQTINISGSLILIAAMQFNHLGDVTFTGNEGGLTINAAGFRFRKNLNFNGGSMSAWTLASGIAIDSVLQCT
;
A
#
# COMPACT_ATOMS: atom_id res chain seq x y z
N MET A 1 -20.81 22.70 -45.20
CA MET A 1 -20.97 22.77 -43.73
C MET A 1 -21.43 21.44 -43.08
N ARG A 2 -22.34 20.66 -43.69
CA ARG A 2 -22.91 19.43 -43.08
C ARG A 2 -21.93 18.25 -42.91
N ASN A 3 -20.78 18.26 -43.58
CA ASN A 3 -19.77 17.18 -43.49
C ASN A 3 -18.61 17.51 -42.52
N ALA A 4 -18.39 18.80 -42.19
CA ALA A 4 -17.37 19.20 -41.22
C ALA A 4 -17.80 18.87 -39.77
N LEU A 5 -19.11 18.89 -39.50
CA LEU A 5 -19.69 18.58 -38.19
C LEU A 5 -19.58 17.08 -37.82
N LYS A 6 -19.64 16.18 -38.81
CA LYS A 6 -19.44 14.73 -38.59
C LYS A 6 -17.98 14.36 -38.31
N LEU A 7 -17.03 15.10 -38.89
CA LEU A 7 -15.60 14.93 -38.64
C LEU A 7 -15.20 15.46 -37.25
N LEU A 8 -15.85 16.55 -36.80
CA LEU A 8 -15.65 17.17 -35.47
C LEU A 8 -16.18 16.28 -34.31
N ILE A 9 -17.27 15.55 -34.54
CA ILE A 9 -17.85 14.64 -33.54
C ILE A 9 -17.01 13.36 -33.36
N ILE A 10 -16.35 12.88 -34.42
CA ILE A 10 -15.48 11.70 -34.36
C ILE A 10 -14.13 12.04 -33.69
N THR A 11 -13.63 13.26 -33.82
CA THR A 11 -12.41 13.71 -33.12
C THR A 11 -12.66 14.04 -31.63
N CYS A 12 -13.87 14.46 -31.26
CA CYS A 12 -14.26 14.63 -29.85
C CYS A 12 -14.55 13.30 -29.13
N LEU A 13 -14.61 12.19 -29.89
CA LEU A 13 -14.72 10.82 -29.37
C LEU A 13 -13.36 10.09 -29.28
N LEU A 14 -12.24 10.82 -29.39
CA LEU A 14 -10.99 10.42 -28.75
C LEU A 14 -11.07 10.87 -27.29
N VAL A 15 -11.98 10.25 -26.54
CA VAL A 15 -11.83 10.19 -25.08
C VAL A 15 -10.45 9.59 -24.89
N PHE A 16 -9.55 10.37 -24.31
CA PHE A 16 -8.29 9.86 -23.78
C PHE A 16 -8.70 8.89 -22.68
N ILE A 17 -8.94 7.63 -23.04
CA ILE A 17 -9.01 6.56 -22.06
C ILE A 17 -7.59 6.51 -21.54
N ALA A 18 -7.34 7.24 -20.46
CA ALA A 18 -6.18 7.02 -19.64
C ALA A 18 -6.36 5.59 -19.12
N SER A 19 -5.80 4.63 -19.83
CA SER A 19 -5.66 3.28 -19.29
C SER A 19 -4.73 3.44 -18.10
N ALA A 20 -5.30 3.38 -16.89
CA ALA A 20 -4.50 3.20 -15.70
C ALA A 20 -3.67 1.93 -15.94
N LEU A 21 -2.34 2.07 -15.89
CA LEU A 21 -1.50 0.89 -15.91
C LEU A 21 -1.92 0.02 -14.73
N PRO A 22 -2.10 -1.30 -14.92
CA PRO A 22 -2.41 -2.16 -13.80
C PRO A 22 -1.28 -2.04 -12.78
N ALA A 23 -1.69 -1.91 -11.53
CA ALA A 23 -0.91 -2.21 -10.35
C ALA A 23 0.13 -3.32 -10.58
N ALA A 24 1.42 -3.04 -10.39
CA ALA A 24 2.37 -4.12 -10.25
C ALA A 24 2.31 -4.69 -8.82
N ASP A 25 2.44 -6.00 -8.70
CA ASP A 25 2.50 -6.69 -7.42
C ASP A 25 3.95 -6.88 -6.96
N TYR A 26 4.22 -6.48 -5.72
CA TYR A 26 5.50 -6.59 -5.03
C TYR A 26 5.31 -7.54 -3.86
N TYR A 27 5.82 -8.76 -4.03
CA TYR A 27 5.80 -9.78 -3.00
C TYR A 27 7.08 -9.68 -2.18
N TRP A 28 6.95 -9.53 -0.87
CA TRP A 28 8.09 -9.66 0.04
C TRP A 28 8.48 -11.14 0.14
N VAL A 29 9.75 -11.49 -0.05
CA VAL A 29 10.26 -12.88 0.03
C VAL A 29 11.63 -12.88 0.72
N GLY A 30 11.92 -13.91 1.53
CA GLY A 30 13.24 -14.12 2.12
C GLY A 30 13.35 -13.79 3.61
N GLY A 31 12.24 -13.42 4.27
CA GLY A 31 12.19 -13.26 5.72
C GLY A 31 12.60 -11.88 6.22
N ASN A 32 13.64 -11.81 7.06
CA ASN A 32 14.09 -10.54 7.64
C ASN A 32 14.72 -9.64 6.59
N GLY A 33 14.45 -8.34 6.64
CA GLY A 33 15.09 -7.39 5.73
C GLY A 33 14.65 -5.94 5.92
N ASN A 34 15.33 -5.08 5.17
CA ASN A 34 15.01 -3.66 5.05
C ASN A 34 14.03 -3.45 3.89
N TRP A 35 13.04 -2.60 4.06
CA TRP A 35 12.09 -2.26 2.98
C TRP A 35 12.82 -1.77 1.73
N SER A 36 13.93 -1.05 1.89
CA SER A 36 14.73 -0.56 0.77
C SER A 36 15.55 -1.64 0.04
N ASP A 37 15.70 -2.83 0.62
CA ASP A 37 16.46 -3.92 0.01
C ASP A 37 15.65 -4.57 -1.10
N ILE A 38 16.04 -4.23 -2.33
CA ILE A 38 15.37 -4.67 -3.54
C ILE A 38 15.38 -6.20 -3.70
N THR A 39 16.31 -6.92 -3.05
CA THR A 39 16.40 -8.37 -3.13
C THR A 39 15.23 -9.10 -2.46
N HIS A 40 14.44 -8.40 -1.63
CA HIS A 40 13.22 -8.95 -1.05
C HIS A 40 11.98 -8.79 -1.93
N TRP A 41 11.99 -7.88 -2.91
CA TRP A 41 10.83 -7.55 -3.72
C TRP A 41 10.74 -8.38 -4.99
N ARG A 42 9.79 -9.30 -5.03
CA ARG A 42 9.58 -10.27 -6.12
C ARG A 42 8.33 -9.95 -6.93
N THR A 43 8.36 -10.34 -8.21
CA THR A 43 7.22 -10.16 -9.12
C THR A 43 6.10 -11.19 -8.91
N THR A 44 6.36 -12.25 -8.15
CA THR A 44 5.41 -13.32 -7.82
C THR A 44 5.68 -13.86 -6.42
N SER A 45 4.63 -14.39 -5.76
CA SER A 45 4.74 -15.06 -4.46
C SER A 45 5.78 -16.17 -4.45
N GLY A 46 6.73 -16.13 -3.50
CA GLY A 46 7.82 -17.10 -3.36
C GLY A 46 8.79 -17.17 -4.56
N GLY A 47 8.69 -16.25 -5.52
CA GLY A 47 9.47 -16.27 -6.75
C GLY A 47 10.89 -15.74 -6.59
N ASN A 48 11.69 -15.89 -7.65
CA ASN A 48 13.08 -15.40 -7.70
C ASN A 48 13.25 -14.14 -8.55
N SER A 49 12.31 -13.86 -9.45
CA SER A 49 12.33 -12.66 -10.30
C SER A 49 12.12 -11.41 -9.47
N GLN A 50 13.08 -10.49 -9.54
CA GLN A 50 13.10 -9.28 -8.74
C GLN A 50 12.56 -8.07 -9.49
N HIS A 51 12.04 -7.10 -8.74
CA HIS A 51 11.90 -5.73 -9.24
C HIS A 51 13.25 -5.01 -9.25
N ASN A 52 13.33 -3.87 -9.95
CA ASN A 52 14.56 -3.06 -10.04
C ASN A 52 14.51 -1.79 -9.18
N VAL A 53 13.33 -1.46 -8.66
CA VAL A 53 13.06 -0.31 -7.79
C VAL A 53 12.14 -0.74 -6.66
N VAL A 54 12.17 -0.05 -5.54
CA VAL A 54 11.26 -0.30 -4.42
C VAL A 54 9.82 0.06 -4.79
N PRO A 55 8.79 -0.50 -4.10
CA PRO A 55 7.40 -0.16 -4.36
C PRO A 55 7.13 1.34 -4.32
N SER A 56 6.32 1.82 -5.26
CA SER A 56 5.81 3.18 -5.30
C SER A 56 4.37 3.26 -4.83
N GLY A 57 3.81 4.47 -4.77
CA GLY A 57 2.38 4.68 -4.46
C GLY A 57 1.42 4.11 -5.51
N ALA A 58 1.89 3.55 -6.62
CA ALA A 58 1.06 2.88 -7.62
C ALA A 58 1.06 1.35 -7.48
N ASP A 59 1.93 0.78 -6.65
CA ASP A 59 2.22 -0.65 -6.61
C ASP A 59 1.60 -1.36 -5.40
N ASN A 60 1.18 -2.61 -5.57
CA ASN A 60 0.70 -3.44 -4.47
C ASN A 60 1.87 -4.03 -3.71
N VAL A 61 1.83 -3.96 -2.38
CA VAL A 61 2.75 -4.67 -1.52
C VAL A 61 2.04 -5.81 -0.81
N ILE A 62 2.59 -7.02 -0.96
CA ILE A 62 1.97 -8.26 -0.51
C ILE A 62 2.94 -9.01 0.39
N PHE A 63 2.45 -9.33 1.59
CA PHE A 63 3.08 -10.25 2.53
C PHE A 63 2.16 -11.46 2.69
N ASP A 64 2.65 -12.64 2.31
CA ASP A 64 1.86 -13.87 2.26
C ASP A 64 2.60 -15.07 2.89
N ALA A 65 2.09 -16.28 2.67
CA ALA A 65 2.64 -17.50 3.26
C ALA A 65 4.10 -17.80 2.86
N ASN A 66 4.58 -17.24 1.74
CA ASN A 66 5.94 -17.42 1.23
C ASN A 66 6.88 -16.26 1.61
N SER A 67 6.38 -15.24 2.32
CA SER A 67 7.18 -14.06 2.68
C SER A 67 8.22 -14.34 3.76
N PHE A 68 7.90 -15.21 4.70
CA PHE A 68 8.70 -15.46 5.90
C PHE A 68 9.08 -16.94 6.00
N THR A 69 10.34 -17.19 6.34
CA THR A 69 10.92 -18.55 6.47
C THR A 69 10.94 -19.04 7.91
N GLY A 70 10.55 -18.21 8.87
CA GLY A 70 10.52 -18.55 10.29
C GLY A 70 9.71 -17.56 11.12
N ALA A 71 9.56 -17.87 12.40
CA ALA A 71 8.76 -17.07 13.32
C ALA A 71 9.45 -15.75 13.71
N GLY A 72 8.67 -14.70 13.91
CA GLY A 72 9.10 -13.41 14.45
C GLY A 72 9.96 -12.57 13.51
N GLN A 73 10.03 -12.92 12.23
CA GLN A 73 10.85 -12.20 11.25
C GLN A 73 10.31 -10.79 10.99
N THR A 74 11.22 -9.88 10.66
CA THR A 74 10.97 -8.44 10.67
C THR A 74 11.24 -7.80 9.31
N VAL A 75 10.26 -7.00 8.88
CA VAL A 75 10.39 -6.02 7.80
C VAL A 75 10.67 -4.67 8.46
N THR A 76 11.83 -4.09 8.16
CA THR A 76 12.28 -2.83 8.76
C THR A 76 12.06 -1.67 7.80
N LEU A 77 11.33 -0.64 8.22
CA LEU A 77 11.18 0.62 7.49
C LEU A 77 12.42 1.50 7.71
N ASP A 78 13.35 1.45 6.76
CA ASP A 78 14.67 2.08 6.85
C ASP A 78 14.81 3.39 6.06
N ALA A 79 13.78 3.77 5.29
CA ALA A 79 13.70 5.05 4.57
C ALA A 79 12.69 6.00 5.24
N PRO A 80 12.88 7.34 5.20
CA PRO A 80 11.97 8.31 5.81
C PRO A 80 10.52 8.19 5.31
N ASN A 81 10.33 7.77 4.05
CA ASN A 81 9.02 7.54 3.46
C ASN A 81 9.05 6.20 2.74
N VAL A 82 8.02 5.39 2.97
CA VAL A 82 7.71 4.21 2.16
C VAL A 82 6.34 4.39 1.53
N TYR A 83 6.16 3.79 0.36
CA TYR A 83 4.98 3.98 -0.47
C TYR A 83 4.44 2.62 -0.91
N CYS A 84 3.12 2.54 -1.00
CA CYS A 84 2.41 1.48 -1.70
C CYS A 84 1.04 2.03 -2.13
N ARG A 85 0.42 1.37 -3.11
CA ARG A 85 -1.02 1.48 -3.32
C ARG A 85 -1.74 0.68 -2.26
N ASP A 86 -1.78 -0.65 -2.42
CA ASP A 86 -2.35 -1.53 -1.40
C ASP A 86 -1.23 -2.15 -0.56
N MET A 87 -1.47 -2.31 0.74
CA MET A 87 -0.64 -3.13 1.62
C MET A 87 -1.48 -4.27 2.17
N ASN A 88 -1.15 -5.50 1.78
CA ASN A 88 -1.91 -6.69 2.14
C ASN A 88 -1.04 -7.73 2.86
N TRP A 89 -1.42 -8.06 4.08
CA TRP A 89 -0.77 -9.07 4.92
C TRP A 89 -1.54 -10.40 4.97
N THR A 90 -2.58 -10.57 4.16
CA THR A 90 -3.42 -11.76 4.17
C THR A 90 -2.60 -13.01 3.84
N GLY A 91 -2.68 -14.00 4.72
CA GLY A 91 -1.97 -15.27 4.57
C GLY A 91 -0.53 -15.28 5.06
N ALA A 92 0.01 -14.13 5.50
CA ALA A 92 1.33 -14.11 6.15
C ALA A 92 1.35 -15.01 7.39
N THR A 93 2.44 -15.76 7.56
CA THR A 93 2.61 -16.73 8.65
C THR A 93 3.80 -16.37 9.53
N GLY A 94 3.91 -17.02 10.70
CA GLY A 94 5.09 -16.87 11.57
C GLY A 94 5.10 -15.63 12.46
N THR A 95 3.98 -14.91 12.64
CA THR A 95 3.93 -13.70 13.48
C THR A 95 4.98 -12.65 13.07
N PRO A 96 4.96 -12.20 11.81
CA PRO A 96 5.94 -11.27 11.31
C PRO A 96 5.76 -9.88 11.92
N ARG A 97 6.80 -9.06 11.85
CA ARG A 97 6.82 -7.71 12.41
C ARG A 97 7.05 -6.70 11.30
N LEU A 98 6.23 -5.66 11.23
CA LEU A 98 6.56 -4.44 10.51
C LEU A 98 7.07 -3.41 11.52
N VAL A 99 8.31 -2.99 11.40
CA VAL A 99 8.97 -2.10 12.38
C VAL A 99 9.38 -0.79 11.73
N GLY A 100 8.99 0.32 12.35
CA GLY A 100 9.39 1.67 11.96
C GLY A 100 9.42 2.61 13.16
N THR A 101 10.24 3.66 13.10
CA THR A 101 10.35 4.66 14.17
C THR A 101 9.43 5.85 13.90
N ALA A 102 9.39 6.82 14.83
CA ALA A 102 8.60 8.05 14.68
C ALA A 102 9.03 8.95 13.50
N MET A 103 10.19 8.66 12.90
CA MET A 103 10.76 9.39 11.76
C MET A 103 10.31 8.85 10.39
N GLN A 104 9.69 7.67 10.34
CA GLN A 104 9.20 7.09 9.08
C GLN A 104 7.72 7.40 8.85
N THR A 105 7.34 7.57 7.59
CA THR A 105 5.93 7.67 7.17
C THR A 105 5.60 6.54 6.21
N ILE A 106 4.49 5.84 6.47
CA ILE A 106 3.90 4.90 5.51
C ILE A 106 2.84 5.65 4.71
N ASN A 107 3.01 5.73 3.39
CA ASN A 107 2.08 6.39 2.48
C ASN A 107 1.33 5.34 1.67
N ILE A 108 0.01 5.31 1.79
CA ILE A 108 -0.86 4.28 1.22
C ILE A 108 -1.89 4.96 0.33
N SER A 109 -1.81 4.78 -0.99
CA SER A 109 -2.81 5.37 -1.90
C SER A 109 -4.08 4.51 -2.04
N GLY A 110 -4.06 3.27 -1.58
CA GLY A 110 -5.16 2.33 -1.65
C GLY A 110 -5.58 1.80 -0.28
N SER A 111 -5.70 0.48 -0.20
CA SER A 111 -6.20 -0.27 0.95
C SER A 111 -5.07 -0.72 1.88
N LEU A 112 -5.39 -0.82 3.18
CA LEU A 112 -4.51 -1.42 4.19
C LEU A 112 -5.23 -2.61 4.83
N ILE A 113 -4.69 -3.81 4.62
CA ILE A 113 -5.23 -5.05 5.19
C ILE A 113 -4.16 -5.68 6.08
N LEU A 114 -4.24 -5.43 7.38
CA LEU A 114 -3.44 -6.10 8.40
C LEU A 114 -4.11 -7.41 8.85
N ILE A 115 -3.35 -8.29 9.48
CA ILE A 115 -3.85 -9.53 10.10
C ILE A 115 -3.58 -9.54 11.60
N ALA A 116 -4.48 -10.11 12.41
CA ALA A 116 -4.27 -10.17 13.86
C ALA A 116 -3.01 -10.99 14.25
N ALA A 117 -2.58 -11.91 13.37
CA ALA A 117 -1.43 -12.78 13.56
C ALA A 117 -0.08 -12.14 13.17
N MET A 118 0.06 -10.81 13.22
CA MET A 118 1.33 -10.09 13.00
C MET A 118 1.65 -9.16 14.17
N GLN A 119 2.75 -8.41 14.08
CA GLN A 119 3.02 -7.26 14.94
C GLN A 119 3.19 -6.01 14.08
N PHE A 120 2.32 -5.02 14.29
CA PHE A 120 2.43 -3.70 13.66
C PHE A 120 3.16 -2.74 14.62
N ASN A 121 4.49 -2.73 14.57
CA ASN A 121 5.39 -2.00 15.46
C ASN A 121 5.93 -0.73 14.77
N HIS A 122 5.05 0.02 14.11
CA HIS A 122 5.39 1.32 13.51
C HIS A 122 5.05 2.46 14.46
N LEU A 123 6.02 3.33 14.73
CA LEU A 123 5.87 4.48 15.63
C LEU A 123 5.63 5.81 14.91
N GLY A 124 5.67 5.81 13.57
CA GLY A 124 5.54 7.00 12.75
C GLY A 124 4.14 7.24 12.20
N ASP A 125 4.05 8.20 11.28
CA ASP A 125 2.78 8.58 10.68
C ASP A 125 2.34 7.52 9.64
N VAL A 126 1.02 7.39 9.48
CA VAL A 126 0.41 6.63 8.38
C VAL A 126 -0.52 7.57 7.63
N THR A 127 -0.26 7.76 6.34
CA THR A 127 -0.97 8.72 5.49
C THR A 127 -1.64 7.97 4.35
N PHE A 128 -2.95 8.10 4.26
CA PHE A 128 -3.75 7.63 3.14
C PHE A 128 -3.88 8.73 2.09
N THR A 129 -3.47 8.46 0.85
CA THR A 129 -3.33 9.48 -0.23
C THR A 129 -4.07 9.11 -1.51
N GLY A 130 -5.10 8.26 -1.40
CA GLY A 130 -5.81 7.72 -2.56
C GLY A 130 -6.51 8.77 -3.41
N ASN A 131 -7.01 8.34 -4.55
CA ASN A 131 -7.94 9.13 -5.36
C ASN A 131 -8.93 8.21 -6.07
N GLU A 132 -9.41 7.20 -5.34
CA GLU A 132 -10.37 6.21 -5.80
C GLU A 132 -11.29 5.76 -4.65
N GLY A 133 -12.49 5.30 -4.99
CA GLY A 133 -13.46 4.81 -4.03
C GLY A 133 -13.33 3.30 -3.82
N GLY A 134 -14.01 2.78 -2.80
CA GLY A 134 -14.04 1.33 -2.51
C GLY A 134 -12.78 0.80 -1.84
N LEU A 135 -11.96 1.69 -1.26
CA LEU A 135 -10.77 1.33 -0.51
C LEU A 135 -11.15 0.80 0.86
N THR A 136 -10.34 -0.09 1.43
CA THR A 136 -10.62 -0.71 2.73
C THR A 136 -9.46 -0.55 3.69
N ILE A 137 -9.76 -0.25 4.95
CA ILE A 137 -8.80 -0.29 6.05
C ILE A 137 -9.26 -1.34 7.06
N ASN A 138 -8.46 -2.40 7.18
CA ASN A 138 -8.53 -3.36 8.26
C ASN A 138 -7.24 -3.21 9.09
N ALA A 139 -7.35 -2.54 10.23
CA ALA A 139 -6.26 -2.36 11.18
C ALA A 139 -6.03 -3.60 12.08
N ALA A 140 -6.89 -4.63 11.98
CA ALA A 140 -6.79 -5.88 12.73
C ALA A 140 -6.59 -5.73 14.25
N GLY A 141 -7.14 -4.65 14.83
CA GLY A 141 -7.04 -4.33 16.25
C GLY A 141 -5.76 -3.61 16.66
N PHE A 142 -4.85 -3.31 15.73
CA PHE A 142 -3.65 -2.53 16.03
C PHE A 142 -3.94 -1.04 16.20
N ARG A 143 -3.09 -0.39 17.01
CA ARG A 143 -3.12 1.04 17.26
C ARG A 143 -2.07 1.75 16.40
N PHE A 144 -2.47 2.79 15.70
CA PHE A 144 -1.55 3.73 15.06
C PHE A 144 -0.92 4.62 16.13
N ARG A 145 0.41 4.57 16.26
CA ARG A 145 1.15 5.18 17.36
C ARG A 145 1.37 6.69 17.20
N LYS A 146 1.11 7.23 16.01
CA LYS A 146 1.25 8.65 15.68
C LYS A 146 0.04 9.12 14.88
N ASN A 147 0.21 10.08 13.97
CA ASN A 147 -0.93 10.63 13.24
C ASN A 147 -1.42 9.63 12.20
N LEU A 148 -2.74 9.59 12.04
CA LEU A 148 -3.41 8.94 10.93
C LEU A 148 -4.00 10.03 10.04
N ASN A 149 -3.46 10.18 8.84
CA ASN A 149 -3.84 11.26 7.93
C ASN A 149 -4.60 10.68 6.74
N PHE A 150 -5.69 11.34 6.34
CA PHE A 150 -6.46 11.06 5.14
C PHE A 150 -6.37 12.29 4.24
N ASN A 151 -5.41 12.25 3.32
CA ASN A 151 -5.09 13.32 2.37
C ASN A 151 -5.38 12.84 0.95
N GLY A 152 -6.57 12.26 0.76
CA GLY A 152 -7.01 11.71 -0.52
C GLY A 152 -7.57 12.79 -1.44
N GLY A 153 -7.55 12.53 -2.75
CA GLY A 153 -8.27 13.35 -3.72
C GLY A 153 -9.79 13.21 -3.58
N SER A 154 -10.55 13.97 -4.37
CA SER A 154 -12.02 14.10 -4.25
C SER A 154 -12.80 12.80 -4.45
N MET A 155 -12.19 11.77 -5.04
CA MET A 155 -12.81 10.46 -5.26
C MET A 155 -12.54 9.47 -4.14
N SER A 156 -11.75 9.85 -3.13
CA SER A 156 -11.26 8.91 -2.12
C SER A 156 -12.34 8.50 -1.14
N ALA A 157 -12.52 7.20 -0.98
CA ALA A 157 -13.42 6.66 0.02
C ALA A 157 -12.87 5.37 0.63
N TRP A 158 -12.51 5.43 1.92
CA TRP A 158 -12.09 4.28 2.71
C TRP A 158 -13.22 3.78 3.60
N THR A 159 -13.49 2.48 3.53
CA THR A 159 -14.34 1.77 4.46
C THR A 159 -13.50 1.16 5.57
N LEU A 160 -13.87 1.39 6.83
CA LEU A 160 -13.23 0.77 7.97
C LEU A 160 -13.83 -0.64 8.20
N ALA A 161 -13.07 -1.67 7.87
CA ALA A 161 -13.44 -3.07 8.10
C ALA A 161 -13.14 -3.54 9.53
N SER A 162 -12.42 -2.73 10.32
CA SER A 162 -12.19 -2.92 11.74
C SER A 162 -12.22 -1.59 12.48
N GLY A 163 -12.27 -1.64 13.82
CA GLY A 163 -12.03 -0.45 14.65
C GLY A 163 -10.63 0.12 14.39
N ILE A 164 -10.51 1.45 14.52
CA ILE A 164 -9.24 2.18 14.47
C ILE A 164 -8.96 2.75 15.87
N ALA A 165 -7.74 2.59 16.34
CA ALA A 165 -7.22 3.26 17.53
C ALA A 165 -5.98 4.07 17.15
N ILE A 166 -5.87 5.29 17.70
CA ILE A 166 -4.79 6.23 17.39
C ILE A 166 -4.26 6.82 18.71
N ASP A 167 -2.94 6.98 18.85
CA ASP A 167 -2.28 7.60 20.02
C ASP A 167 -2.20 9.14 19.90
N SER A 168 -2.27 9.68 18.68
CA SER A 168 -2.16 11.11 18.37
C SER A 168 -3.42 11.64 17.66
N VAL A 169 -3.28 12.25 16.47
CA VAL A 169 -4.35 12.96 15.76
C VAL A 169 -4.85 12.15 14.56
N LEU A 170 -6.17 12.20 14.34
CA LEU A 170 -6.81 11.83 13.07
C LEU A 170 -7.03 13.11 12.26
N GLN A 171 -6.42 13.21 11.07
CA GLN A 171 -6.57 14.36 10.18
C GLN A 171 -7.22 13.94 8.86
N CYS A 172 -8.18 14.73 8.38
CA CYS A 172 -8.77 14.56 7.05
C CYS A 172 -8.68 15.92 6.35
N THR A 173 -8.08 15.97 5.17
CA THR A 173 -7.86 17.21 4.40
C THR A 173 -8.34 17.07 2.97
#